data_AF-A0A5M7BD30-F1
#
_entry.id   AF-A0A5M7BD30-F1
#
_cell.length_a   1.000
_cell.length_b   1.000
_cell.length_c   1.000
_cell.angle_alpha   90.00
_cell.angle_beta   90.00
_cell.angle_gamma   90.00
#
_symmetry.space_group_name_H-M   'P 1'
#
loop_
_entity.id
_entity.type
_entity.pdbx_description
1 polymer ?
#
loop_
_entity_poly.entity_id
_entity_poly.type
_entity_poly.pdbx_seq_one_letter_code
_entity_poly.pdbx_strand_id
1 'polypeptide(L)'
;MDAPVIRRSLALHSSLRRKPHDLLRQWADLVGPDTSPEEPVARLEARIAELLGAPAALFFPTGAMAQQVALRVHAERRGRWTLAGHPHLHLDNWDLQGYNAVHGLLFLRVGDRNELLGEADLAAIGEPLAAVVWELPQRDLGGLLPEWDQLRAQVDLVRSRGAAVHLDGGRIFEAQPFYDRPHEEIAGLFDTAYILPDEVVELVRDLVKRARTS
;
A
#
# COMPACT_ATOMS: atom_id res chain seq x y z
N MET A 1 25.85 -28.20 3.94
CA MET A 1 24.45 -27.76 3.73
C MET A 1 24.24 -26.60 4.67
N ASP A 2 24.36 -25.38 4.14
CA ASP A 2 24.12 -24.19 4.94
C ASP A 2 22.67 -24.17 5.40
N ALA A 3 22.47 -23.82 6.67
CA ALA A 3 21.14 -23.68 7.24
C ALA A 3 20.39 -22.58 6.44
N PRO A 4 19.10 -22.79 6.12
CA PRO A 4 18.32 -21.75 5.47
C PRO A 4 18.33 -20.50 6.34
N VAL A 5 18.74 -19.37 5.75
CA VAL A 5 18.70 -18.06 6.40
C VAL A 5 17.23 -17.77 6.72
N ILE A 6 16.88 -17.83 8.00
CA ILE A 6 15.55 -17.45 8.48
C ILE A 6 15.43 -15.93 8.29
N ARG A 7 14.83 -15.53 7.17
CA ARG A 7 14.38 -14.15 6.97
C ARG A 7 13.17 -13.95 7.87
N ARG A 8 13.35 -13.14 8.92
CA ARG A 8 12.35 -12.94 9.96
C ARG A 8 11.06 -12.40 9.35
N SER A 9 9.95 -13.09 9.60
CA SER A 9 8.65 -12.69 9.12
C SER A 9 8.01 -11.64 10.02
N LEU A 10 7.62 -10.52 9.42
CA LEU A 10 6.85 -9.45 10.07
C LEU A 10 5.38 -9.84 10.32
N ALA A 11 4.92 -11.00 9.84
CA ALA A 11 3.50 -11.35 9.72
C ALA A 11 2.69 -11.52 11.03
N LEU A 12 3.28 -11.30 12.21
CA LEU A 12 2.64 -11.63 13.50
C LEU A 12 2.60 -10.49 14.54
N HIS A 13 3.01 -9.25 14.23
CA HIS A 13 3.15 -8.20 15.24
C HIS A 13 2.04 -7.13 15.28
N SER A 14 0.81 -7.45 14.84
CA SER A 14 -0.36 -6.62 15.21
C SER A 14 -0.75 -6.90 16.67
N SER A 15 -0.02 -6.29 17.60
CA SER A 15 -0.20 -6.48 19.05
C SER A 15 -1.36 -5.67 19.65
N LEU A 16 -2.13 -4.95 18.84
CA LEU A 16 -3.20 -4.07 19.34
C LEU A 16 -4.50 -4.26 18.55
N ARG A 17 -5.10 -5.46 18.60
CA ARG A 17 -6.55 -5.58 18.33
C ARG A 17 -7.32 -4.82 19.42
N ARG A 18 -7.50 -3.51 19.22
CA ARG A 18 -8.44 -2.71 20.01
C ARG A 18 -9.84 -3.22 19.71
N LYS A 19 -10.67 -3.38 20.75
CA LYS A 19 -12.05 -3.81 20.54
C LYS A 19 -12.78 -2.72 19.75
N PRO A 20 -13.65 -3.05 18.78
CA PRO A 20 -14.42 -2.06 18.02
C PRO A 20 -15.16 -1.07 18.93
N HIS A 21 -15.67 -1.54 20.07
CA HIS A 21 -16.28 -0.70 21.10
C HIS A 21 -15.36 0.43 21.61
N ASP A 22 -14.08 0.14 21.86
CA ASP A 22 -13.14 1.11 22.42
C ASP A 22 -12.72 2.14 21.36
N LEU A 23 -12.63 1.71 20.10
CA LEU A 23 -12.40 2.59 18.96
C LEU A 23 -13.58 3.53 18.73
N LEU A 24 -14.80 3.00 18.68
CA LEU A 24 -16.01 3.79 18.47
C LEU A 24 -16.22 4.83 19.57
N ARG A 25 -15.93 4.50 20.83
CA ARG A 25 -15.95 5.49 21.92
C ARG A 25 -14.94 6.61 21.73
N GLN A 26 -13.69 6.28 21.35
CA GLN A 26 -12.67 7.29 21.09
C GLN A 26 -13.03 8.18 19.89
N TRP A 27 -13.65 7.62 18.86
CA TRP A 27 -14.05 8.37 17.67
C TRP A 27 -15.28 9.24 17.93
N ALA A 28 -16.20 8.81 18.79
CA ALA A 28 -17.33 9.63 19.21
C ALA A 28 -16.88 10.96 19.86
N ASP A 29 -15.75 10.97 20.56
CA ASP A 29 -15.18 12.20 21.12
C ASP A 29 -14.60 13.16 20.05
N LEU A 30 -14.39 12.68 18.81
CA LEU A 30 -13.84 13.47 17.69
C LEU A 30 -14.92 14.15 16.84
N VAL A 31 -16.20 13.81 17.06
CA VAL A 31 -17.34 14.28 16.28
C VAL A 31 -18.43 14.83 17.22
N GLY A 32 -18.93 16.02 16.93
CA GLY A 32 -20.04 16.63 17.65
C GLY A 32 -21.39 16.42 16.96
N PRO A 33 -22.51 16.77 17.62
CA PRO A 33 -23.84 16.70 17.02
C PRO A 33 -23.98 17.45 15.69
N ASP A 34 -23.20 18.52 15.51
CA ASP A 34 -23.23 19.39 14.32
C ASP A 34 -22.07 19.10 13.33
N THR A 35 -21.25 18.08 13.58
CA THR A 35 -20.15 17.71 12.68
C THR A 35 -20.71 17.13 11.39
N SER A 36 -20.35 17.71 10.25
CA SER A 36 -20.75 17.18 8.95
C SER A 36 -19.99 15.87 8.66
N PRO A 37 -20.60 14.90 7.94
CA PRO A 37 -19.92 13.63 7.60
C PRO A 37 -18.60 13.80 6.83
N GLU A 38 -18.47 14.88 6.08
CA GLU A 38 -17.30 15.18 5.26
C GLU A 38 -16.09 15.63 6.08
N GLU A 39 -16.31 16.30 7.22
CA GLU A 39 -15.23 16.92 8.00
C GLU A 39 -14.22 15.88 8.56
N PRO A 40 -14.63 14.78 9.20
CA PRO A 40 -13.70 13.76 9.69
C PRO A 40 -12.91 13.09 8.55
N VAL A 41 -13.56 12.88 7.40
CA VAL A 41 -12.93 12.28 6.21
C VAL A 41 -11.86 13.21 5.66
N ALA A 42 -12.19 14.50 5.45
CA ALA A 42 -11.24 15.49 4.96
C ALA A 42 -10.02 15.65 5.89
N ARG A 43 -10.22 15.59 7.21
CA ARG A 43 -9.13 15.62 8.19
C ARG A 43 -8.22 14.39 8.09
N LEU A 44 -8.80 13.21 7.91
CA LEU A 44 -8.03 11.97 7.71
C LEU A 44 -7.23 12.03 6.41
N GLU A 45 -7.87 12.40 5.30
CA GLU A 45 -7.23 12.53 3.99
C GLU A 45 -6.07 13.52 4.03
N ALA A 46 -6.27 14.71 4.60
CA ALA A 46 -5.21 15.71 4.74
C ALA A 46 -4.02 15.17 5.54
N ARG A 47 -4.28 14.43 6.63
CA ARG A 47 -3.21 13.88 7.47
C ARG A 47 -2.44 12.76 6.77
N ILE A 48 -3.12 11.90 6.02
CA ILE A 48 -2.46 10.86 5.23
C ILE A 48 -1.63 11.47 4.10
N ALA A 49 -2.16 12.48 3.41
CA ALA A 49 -1.43 13.21 2.39
C ALA A 49 -0.14 13.81 2.96
N GLU A 50 -0.21 14.48 4.12
CA GLU A 50 0.95 15.01 4.84
C GLU A 50 1.95 13.92 5.22
N LEU A 51 1.48 12.81 5.82
CA LEU A 51 2.33 11.71 6.27
C LEU A 51 3.13 11.06 5.13
N LEU A 52 2.51 10.92 3.96
CA LEU A 52 3.11 10.27 2.79
C LEU A 52 3.80 11.27 1.85
N GLY A 53 3.80 12.57 2.16
CA GLY A 53 4.29 13.61 1.24
C GLY A 53 3.53 13.65 -0.09
N ALA A 54 2.28 13.17 -0.11
CA ALA A 54 1.45 13.10 -1.30
C ALA A 54 0.65 14.39 -1.49
N PRO A 55 0.37 14.82 -2.74
CA PRO A 55 -0.41 16.04 -3.00
C PRO A 55 -1.87 15.92 -2.56
N ALA A 56 -2.40 14.70 -2.46
CA ALA A 56 -3.76 14.42 -2.00
C ALA A 56 -3.86 12.95 -1.54
N ALA A 57 -4.87 12.66 -0.71
CA ALA A 57 -5.29 11.31 -0.36
C ALA A 57 -6.81 11.20 -0.48
N LEU A 58 -7.32 9.99 -0.67
CA LEU A 58 -8.75 9.69 -0.74
C LEU A 58 -9.09 8.52 0.17
N PHE A 59 -10.14 8.67 0.97
CA PHE A 59 -10.65 7.61 1.82
C PHE A 59 -11.56 6.66 1.03
N PHE A 60 -11.36 5.36 1.23
CA PHE A 60 -12.23 4.32 0.68
C PHE A 60 -12.69 3.37 1.79
N PRO A 61 -13.91 2.82 1.70
CA PRO A 61 -14.41 1.85 2.69
C PRO A 61 -13.56 0.59 2.82
N THR A 62 -12.86 0.18 1.76
CA THR A 62 -12.00 -1.03 1.76
C THR A 62 -10.74 -0.81 0.93
N GLY A 63 -9.67 -1.54 1.27
CA GLY A 63 -8.44 -1.56 0.48
C GLY A 63 -8.64 -2.11 -0.93
N ALA A 64 -9.45 -3.16 -1.07
CA ALA A 64 -9.81 -3.72 -2.37
C ALA A 64 -10.43 -2.66 -3.28
N MET A 65 -11.31 -1.79 -2.76
CA MET A 65 -11.88 -0.68 -3.53
C MET A 65 -10.83 0.37 -3.88
N ALA A 66 -10.01 0.79 -2.92
CA ALA A 66 -8.98 1.81 -3.12
C ALA A 66 -8.00 1.43 -4.25
N GLN A 67 -7.45 0.21 -4.17
CA GLN A 67 -6.47 -0.28 -5.14
C GLN A 67 -7.10 -0.43 -6.53
N GLN A 68 -8.31 -0.99 -6.63
CA GLN A 68 -9.00 -1.14 -7.91
C GLN A 68 -9.26 0.21 -8.60
N VAL A 69 -9.67 1.23 -7.84
CA VAL A 69 -9.85 2.59 -8.36
C VAL A 69 -8.52 3.16 -8.88
N ALA A 70 -7.44 3.06 -8.10
CA ALA A 70 -6.12 3.55 -8.51
C ALA A 70 -5.63 2.88 -9.81
N LEU A 71 -5.75 1.55 -9.89
CA LEU A 71 -5.31 0.77 -11.04
C LEU A 71 -6.17 1.04 -12.28
N ARG A 72 -7.48 1.22 -12.12
CA ARG A 72 -8.38 1.62 -13.21
C ARG A 72 -8.00 3.00 -13.77
N VAL A 73 -7.71 3.98 -12.91
CA VAL A 73 -7.26 5.31 -13.34
C VAL A 73 -5.94 5.22 -14.11
N HIS A 74 -4.99 4.41 -13.64
CA HIS A 74 -3.72 4.22 -14.35
C HIS A 74 -3.89 3.55 -15.71
N ALA A 75 -4.78 2.57 -15.82
CA ALA A 75 -5.13 1.89 -17.06
C ALA A 75 -5.72 2.86 -18.09
N GLU A 76 -6.74 3.63 -17.72
CA GLU A 76 -7.40 4.58 -18.61
C GLU A 76 -6.45 5.68 -19.08
N ARG A 77 -5.66 6.28 -18.17
CA ARG A 77 -4.70 7.34 -18.52
C ARG A 77 -3.62 6.87 -19.50
N ARG A 78 -3.32 5.57 -19.53
CA ARG A 78 -2.29 4.99 -20.40
C ARG A 78 -2.85 4.30 -21.64
N GLY A 79 -4.17 4.11 -21.73
CA GLY A 79 -4.80 3.32 -22.79
C GLY A 79 -4.34 1.85 -22.80
N ARG A 80 -4.00 1.30 -21.63
CA ARG A 80 -3.49 -0.07 -21.45
C ARG A 80 -4.33 -0.77 -20.39
N TRP A 81 -4.53 -2.08 -20.53
CA TRP A 81 -5.41 -2.84 -19.64
C TRP A 81 -4.70 -3.95 -18.85
N THR A 82 -3.40 -4.14 -19.08
CA THR A 82 -2.60 -5.15 -18.39
C THR A 82 -1.85 -4.55 -17.20
N LEU A 83 -2.05 -5.15 -16.04
CA LEU A 83 -1.32 -4.94 -14.81
C LEU A 83 -0.27 -6.04 -14.64
N ALA A 84 0.73 -5.82 -13.80
CA ALA A 84 1.66 -6.87 -13.41
C ALA A 84 2.09 -6.76 -11.94
N GLY A 85 2.60 -7.87 -11.41
CA GLY A 85 3.30 -7.88 -10.13
C GLY A 85 3.57 -9.31 -9.66
N HIS A 86 4.04 -9.42 -8.42
CA HIS A 86 4.40 -10.71 -7.84
C HIS A 86 3.21 -11.70 -7.80
N PRO A 87 3.42 -13.03 -7.99
CA PRO A 87 2.33 -14.01 -8.08
C PRO A 87 1.54 -14.19 -6.79
N HIS A 88 2.06 -13.67 -5.68
CA HIS A 88 1.43 -13.73 -4.35
C HIS A 88 0.89 -12.39 -3.87
N LEU A 89 0.66 -11.44 -4.78
CA LEU A 89 0.06 -10.15 -4.43
C LEU A 89 -1.32 -10.33 -3.80
N HIS A 90 -1.57 -9.59 -2.73
CA HIS A 90 -2.84 -9.62 -2.02
C HIS A 90 -4.04 -9.37 -2.94
N LEU A 91 -3.90 -8.36 -3.80
CA LEU A 91 -4.90 -7.97 -4.78
C LEU A 91 -5.30 -9.11 -5.75
N ASP A 92 -4.38 -10.02 -6.06
CA ASP A 92 -4.67 -11.17 -6.93
C ASP A 92 -5.24 -12.37 -6.17
N ASN A 93 -4.68 -12.68 -5.00
CA ASN A 93 -5.03 -13.89 -4.26
C ASN A 93 -6.25 -13.74 -3.34
N TRP A 94 -6.49 -12.55 -2.80
CA TRP A 94 -7.42 -12.33 -1.70
C TRP A 94 -8.58 -11.39 -2.02
N ASP A 95 -8.49 -10.59 -3.09
CA ASP A 95 -9.52 -9.62 -3.48
C ASP A 95 -10.42 -10.11 -4.63
N LEU A 96 -10.57 -11.44 -4.75
CA LEU A 96 -11.45 -12.11 -5.72
C LEU A 96 -11.22 -11.68 -7.18
N GLN A 97 -10.01 -11.21 -7.49
CA GLN A 97 -9.66 -10.66 -8.80
C GLN A 97 -10.63 -9.56 -9.27
N GLY A 98 -11.09 -8.71 -8.35
CA GLY A 98 -12.05 -7.63 -8.64
C GLY A 98 -11.58 -6.69 -9.77
N TYR A 99 -10.26 -6.47 -9.89
CA TYR A 99 -9.68 -5.70 -11.01
C TYR A 99 -10.12 -6.26 -12.38
N ASN A 100 -10.29 -7.57 -12.51
CA ASN A 100 -10.76 -8.20 -13.73
C ASN A 100 -12.28 -8.16 -13.82
N ALA A 101 -12.97 -8.64 -12.79
CA ALA A 101 -14.42 -8.78 -12.81
C ALA A 101 -15.18 -7.44 -12.93
N VAL A 102 -14.67 -6.38 -12.32
CA VAL A 102 -15.31 -5.06 -12.27
C VAL A 102 -14.76 -4.14 -13.37
N HIS A 103 -13.45 -4.20 -13.63
CA HIS A 103 -12.77 -3.22 -14.48
C HIS A 103 -12.24 -3.77 -15.80
N GLY A 104 -12.29 -5.08 -16.03
CA GLY A 104 -11.75 -5.72 -17.24
C GLY A 104 -10.22 -5.68 -17.33
N LEU A 105 -9.53 -5.43 -16.22
CA LEU A 105 -8.07 -5.40 -16.18
C LEU A 105 -7.51 -6.83 -16.21
N LEU A 106 -6.42 -7.02 -16.94
CA LEU A 106 -5.65 -8.27 -16.95
C LEU A 106 -4.50 -8.15 -15.95
N PHE A 107 -4.07 -9.26 -15.37
CA PHE A 107 -2.98 -9.27 -14.40
C PHE A 107 -1.96 -10.35 -14.74
N LEU A 108 -0.73 -9.92 -15.00
CA LEU A 108 0.41 -10.79 -15.21
C LEU A 108 1.09 -11.06 -13.87
N ARG A 109 1.19 -12.35 -13.53
CA ARG A 109 2.01 -12.83 -12.42
C ARG A 109 3.44 -12.93 -12.90
N VAL A 110 4.35 -12.21 -12.25
CA VAL A 110 5.73 -12.03 -12.70
C VAL A 110 6.69 -12.51 -11.62
N GLY A 111 7.71 -13.28 -12.01
CA GLY A 111 8.73 -13.84 -11.12
C GLY A 111 8.37 -15.18 -10.48
N ASP A 112 9.27 -15.69 -9.65
CA ASP A 112 9.05 -16.91 -8.86
C ASP A 112 8.12 -16.63 -7.68
N ARG A 113 7.16 -17.53 -7.43
CA ARG A 113 6.20 -17.41 -6.33
C ARG A 113 6.79 -17.49 -4.92
N ASN A 114 8.04 -17.92 -4.79
CA ASN A 114 8.76 -18.13 -3.52
C ASN A 114 9.90 -17.13 -3.32
N GLU A 115 10.15 -16.25 -4.29
CA GLU A 115 11.21 -15.25 -4.24
C GLU A 115 10.62 -13.85 -4.41
N LEU A 116 11.34 -12.84 -3.94
CA LEU A 116 10.94 -11.47 -4.22
C LEU A 116 11.07 -11.19 -5.72
N LEU A 117 10.13 -10.40 -6.25
CA LEU A 117 10.20 -9.91 -7.62
C LEU A 117 11.55 -9.24 -7.86
N GLY A 118 12.26 -9.65 -8.92
CA GLY A 118 13.55 -9.09 -9.32
C GLY A 118 13.46 -8.19 -10.56
N GLU A 119 14.53 -7.44 -10.82
CA GLU A 119 14.66 -6.62 -12.03
C GLU A 119 14.62 -7.47 -13.31
N ALA A 120 15.21 -8.68 -13.29
CA ALA A 120 15.21 -9.59 -14.43
C ALA A 120 13.79 -10.05 -14.79
N ASP A 121 12.95 -10.31 -13.79
CA ASP A 121 11.55 -10.71 -14.01
C ASP A 121 10.75 -9.58 -14.64
N LEU A 122 10.91 -8.36 -14.11
CA LEU A 122 10.32 -7.14 -14.68
C LEU A 122 10.83 -6.87 -16.09
N ALA A 123 12.13 -7.11 -16.33
CA ALA A 123 12.75 -6.88 -17.62
C ALA A 123 12.20 -7.81 -18.70
N ALA A 124 11.86 -9.05 -18.33
CA ALA A 124 11.33 -10.08 -19.21
C ALA A 124 9.88 -9.83 -19.67
N ILE A 125 9.16 -8.89 -19.06
CA ILE A 125 7.80 -8.52 -19.50
C ILE A 125 7.88 -7.85 -20.88
N GLY A 126 7.33 -8.52 -21.89
CA GLY A 126 7.38 -8.08 -23.29
C GLY A 126 6.20 -7.21 -23.73
N GLU A 127 5.15 -7.09 -22.91
CA GLU A 127 3.94 -6.35 -23.26
C GLU A 127 3.83 -4.98 -22.53
N PRO A 128 3.16 -3.99 -23.13
CA PRO A 128 3.01 -2.68 -22.52
C PRO A 128 2.03 -2.73 -21.34
N LEU A 129 2.53 -2.39 -20.15
CA LEU A 129 1.72 -2.39 -18.91
C LEU A 129 1.08 -1.03 -18.62
N ALA A 130 -0.10 -1.08 -18.01
CA ALA A 130 -0.74 0.05 -17.36
C ALA A 130 -0.05 0.39 -16.03
N ALA A 131 0.16 -0.61 -15.18
CA ALA A 131 0.80 -0.44 -13.87
C ALA A 131 1.49 -1.72 -13.42
N VAL A 132 2.51 -1.58 -12.58
CA VAL A 132 3.08 -2.65 -11.76
C VAL A 132 2.77 -2.36 -10.30
N VAL A 133 2.40 -3.41 -9.56
CA VAL A 133 2.05 -3.32 -8.14
C VAL A 133 3.16 -3.95 -7.29
N TRP A 134 3.58 -3.25 -6.25
CA TRP A 134 4.43 -3.80 -5.18
C TRP A 134 3.64 -3.86 -3.88
N GLU A 135 3.65 -5.01 -3.21
CA GLU A 135 3.16 -5.14 -1.84
C GLU A 135 4.34 -5.14 -0.88
N LEU A 136 4.40 -4.13 -0.02
CA LEU A 136 5.52 -3.93 0.91
C LEU A 136 5.04 -3.92 2.37
N PRO A 137 5.54 -4.84 3.21
CA PRO A 137 6.26 -6.09 2.86
C PRO A 137 5.39 -7.11 2.12
N GLN A 138 6.03 -8.00 1.36
CA GLN A 138 5.37 -9.10 0.66
C GLN A 138 4.83 -10.11 1.67
N ARG A 139 3.56 -9.95 2.05
CA ARG A 139 2.91 -10.63 3.17
C ARG A 139 3.08 -12.14 3.13
N ASP A 140 2.75 -12.74 2.00
CA ASP A 140 2.64 -14.19 1.89
C ASP A 140 3.99 -14.87 1.60
N LEU A 141 5.06 -14.09 1.37
CA LEU A 141 6.45 -14.57 1.48
C LEU A 141 6.98 -14.50 2.92
N GLY A 142 6.10 -14.27 3.90
CA GLY A 142 6.50 -14.04 5.27
C GLY A 142 7.05 -12.64 5.47
N GLY A 143 6.44 -11.63 4.86
CA GLY A 143 6.79 -10.23 5.12
C GLY A 143 8.18 -9.81 4.64
N LEU A 144 8.65 -10.37 3.53
CA LEU A 144 9.94 -9.98 2.94
C LEU A 144 9.86 -8.61 2.26
N LEU A 145 11.00 -7.91 2.27
CA LEU A 145 11.19 -6.63 1.60
C LEU A 145 12.40 -6.73 0.66
N PRO A 146 12.34 -6.17 -0.56
CA PRO A 146 13.55 -5.95 -1.36
C PRO A 146 14.48 -4.96 -0.66
N GLU A 147 15.78 -5.04 -0.92
CA GLU A 147 16.69 -3.99 -0.46
C GLU A 147 16.35 -2.65 -1.14
N TRP A 148 16.65 -1.54 -0.48
CA TRP A 148 16.24 -0.21 -0.96
C TRP A 148 16.68 0.09 -2.39
N ASP A 149 17.94 -0.16 -2.72
CA ASP A 149 18.48 0.11 -4.05
C ASP A 149 17.89 -0.83 -5.11
N GLN A 150 17.53 -2.06 -4.74
CA GLN A 150 16.83 -2.99 -5.62
C GLN A 150 15.40 -2.49 -5.90
N LEU A 151 14.68 -2.05 -4.87
CA LEU A 151 13.33 -1.48 -5.04
C LEU A 151 13.35 -0.27 -5.98
N ARG A 152 14.32 0.63 -5.79
CA ARG A 152 14.50 1.80 -6.66
C ARG A 152 14.78 1.41 -8.11
N ALA A 153 15.71 0.49 -8.33
CA ALA A 153 16.05 0.04 -9.68
C ALA A 153 14.85 -0.61 -10.40
N GLN A 154 14.06 -1.41 -9.67
CA GLN A 154 12.81 -1.99 -10.18
C GLN A 154 11.79 -0.92 -10.58
N VAL A 155 11.55 0.06 -9.70
CA VAL A 155 10.62 1.17 -9.93
C VAL A 155 11.06 1.99 -11.15
N ASP A 156 12.34 2.33 -11.25
CA ASP A 156 12.88 3.12 -12.35
C ASP A 156 12.80 2.37 -13.68
N LEU A 157 13.08 1.06 -13.68
CA LEU A 157 12.92 0.20 -14.85
C LEU A 157 11.47 0.23 -15.37
N VAL A 158 10.49 0.05 -14.49
CA VAL A 158 9.06 0.05 -14.86
C VAL A 158 8.62 1.42 -15.36
N ARG A 159 9.04 2.49 -14.68
CA ARG A 159 8.75 3.87 -15.07
C ARG A 159 9.34 4.18 -16.45
N SER A 160 10.55 3.73 -16.76
CA SER A 160 11.19 3.93 -18.07
C SER A 160 10.41 3.30 -19.23
N ARG A 161 9.57 2.29 -18.96
CA ARG A 161 8.69 1.61 -19.92
C ARG A 161 7.29 2.23 -20.02
N GLY A 162 7.06 3.33 -19.30
CA GLY A 162 5.82 4.12 -19.34
C GLY A 162 4.66 3.53 -18.53
N ALA A 163 4.90 2.50 -17.70
CA ALA A 163 3.89 1.96 -16.79
C ALA A 163 3.84 2.78 -15.49
N ALA A 164 2.71 2.74 -14.79
CA ALA A 164 2.62 3.26 -13.43
C ALA A 164 3.31 2.35 -12.43
N VAL A 165 3.74 2.92 -11.32
CA VAL A 165 4.23 2.19 -10.16
C VAL A 165 3.25 2.40 -8.99
N HIS A 166 2.58 1.34 -8.55
CA HIS A 166 1.60 1.37 -7.46
C HIS A 166 2.11 0.61 -6.24
N LEU A 167 1.94 1.19 -5.06
CA LEU A 167 2.25 0.56 -3.77
C LEU A 167 0.98 0.03 -3.12
N ASP A 168 0.89 -1.28 -2.92
CA ASP A 168 0.08 -1.87 -1.86
C ASP A 168 0.86 -1.78 -0.54
N GLY A 169 0.64 -0.67 0.16
CA GLY A 169 1.27 -0.32 1.43
C GLY A 169 0.38 -0.64 2.63
N GLY A 170 -0.44 -1.70 2.54
CA GLY A 170 -1.26 -2.15 3.67
C GLY A 170 -0.48 -2.44 4.96
N ARG A 171 0.85 -2.57 4.85
CA ARG A 171 1.81 -2.76 5.94
C ARG A 171 3.05 -1.86 5.82
N ILE A 172 2.87 -0.65 5.29
CA ILE A 172 3.97 0.28 5.05
C ILE A 172 4.70 0.68 6.35
N PHE A 173 4.00 0.74 7.48
CA PHE A 173 4.62 1.12 8.75
C PHE A 173 5.50 -0.01 9.31
N GLU A 174 5.22 -1.28 8.99
CA GLU A 174 6.14 -2.39 9.29
C GLU A 174 7.33 -2.43 8.33
N ALA A 175 7.18 -1.89 7.11
CA ALA A 175 8.28 -1.73 6.17
C ALA A 175 9.25 -0.60 6.56
N GLN A 176 8.73 0.46 7.19
CA GLN A 176 9.49 1.67 7.51
C GLN A 176 10.77 1.42 8.33
N PRO A 177 10.75 0.62 9.43
CA PRO A 177 11.95 0.33 10.21
C PRO A 177 13.01 -0.48 9.46
N PHE A 178 12.61 -1.29 8.47
CA PHE A 178 13.55 -2.05 7.65
C PHE A 178 14.32 -1.14 6.70
N TYR A 179 13.62 -0.19 6.07
CA TYR A 179 14.25 0.75 5.15
C TYR A 179 15.01 1.87 5.84
N ASP A 180 14.72 2.14 7.12
CA ASP A 180 15.27 3.26 7.90
C ASP A 180 15.10 4.61 7.19
N ARG A 181 13.90 4.83 6.65
CA ARG A 181 13.52 6.00 5.84
C ARG A 181 12.16 6.54 6.25
N PRO A 182 11.87 7.83 6.06
CA PRO A 182 10.54 8.37 6.34
C PRO A 182 9.51 7.82 5.35
N HIS A 183 8.24 7.76 5.76
CA HIS A 183 7.14 7.25 4.93
C HIS A 183 6.99 8.04 3.61
N GLU A 184 7.24 9.36 3.63
CA GLU A 184 7.23 10.20 2.43
C GLU A 184 8.29 9.77 1.40
N GLU A 185 9.45 9.28 1.84
CA GLU A 185 10.50 8.82 0.93
C GLU A 185 10.14 7.46 0.33
N ILE A 186 9.58 6.56 1.15
CA ILE A 186 9.15 5.23 0.69
C ILE A 186 7.98 5.37 -0.28
N ALA A 187 6.94 6.12 0.09
CA ALA A 187 5.77 6.35 -0.75
C ALA A 187 6.11 7.17 -2.00
N GLY A 188 7.06 8.11 -1.90
CA GLY A 188 7.53 8.94 -3.00
C GLY A 188 8.20 8.18 -4.15
N LEU A 189 8.56 6.91 -3.96
CA LEU A 189 8.97 6.04 -5.06
C LEU A 189 7.81 5.71 -6.01
N PHE A 190 6.56 5.78 -5.55
CA PHE A 190 5.38 5.30 -6.26
C PHE A 190 4.51 6.44 -6.78
N ASP A 191 3.78 6.19 -7.87
CA ASP A 191 2.84 7.16 -8.44
C ASP A 191 1.56 7.24 -7.61
N THR A 192 1.17 6.11 -7.00
CA THR A 192 0.05 5.99 -6.07
C THR A 192 0.37 4.95 -4.99
N ALA A 193 -0.15 5.16 -3.78
CA ALA A 193 -0.02 4.23 -2.67
C ALA A 193 -1.38 4.01 -2.00
N TYR A 194 -1.69 2.76 -1.71
CA TYR A 194 -2.73 2.37 -0.77
C TYR A 194 -2.07 2.13 0.60
N ILE A 195 -2.70 2.60 1.68
CA ILE A 195 -2.29 2.29 3.05
C ILE A 195 -3.50 1.85 3.88
N LEU A 196 -3.29 0.94 4.83
CA LEU A 196 -4.32 0.55 5.78
C LEU A 196 -4.21 1.42 7.05
N PRO A 197 -5.25 2.18 7.43
CA PRO A 197 -5.15 3.11 8.57
C PRO A 197 -5.16 2.47 9.96
N ASP A 198 -5.17 1.15 10.09
CA ASP A 198 -5.29 0.49 11.41
C ASP A 198 -4.17 0.90 12.38
N GLU A 199 -3.03 1.37 11.86
CA GLU A 199 -1.91 1.93 12.64
C GLU A 199 -1.93 3.47 12.74
N VAL A 200 -2.68 4.15 11.87
CA VAL A 200 -2.92 5.61 11.90
C VAL A 200 -3.74 6.01 13.12
N VAL A 201 -4.52 5.09 13.71
CA VAL A 201 -5.29 5.34 14.93
C VAL A 201 -4.39 5.66 16.14
N GLU A 202 -3.14 5.19 16.19
CA GLU A 202 -2.18 5.64 17.21
C GLU A 202 -1.72 7.09 16.95
N LEU A 203 -1.57 7.49 15.68
CA LEU A 203 -1.22 8.86 15.28
C LEU A 203 -2.30 9.89 15.69
N VAL A 204 -3.58 9.49 15.64
CA VAL A 204 -4.71 10.31 16.10
C VAL A 204 -4.73 10.47 17.63
N ARG A 205 -4.24 9.49 18.38
CA ARG A 205 -4.17 9.54 19.86
C ARG A 205 -3.16 10.57 20.36
N ASP A 206 -2.04 10.74 19.67
CA ASP A 206 -1.02 11.73 20.02
C ASP A 206 -1.53 13.17 19.88
N LEU A 207 -2.48 13.40 18.96
CA LEU A 207 -3.11 14.70 18.76
C LEU A 207 -4.06 15.09 19.91
N VAL A 208 -4.88 14.15 20.40
CA VAL A 208 -5.78 14.41 21.54
C VAL A 208 -5.00 14.72 22.83
N LYS A 209 -3.82 14.11 23.01
CA LYS A 209 -2.94 14.44 24.14
C LYS A 209 -2.32 15.83 23.99
N ARG A 210 -1.83 16.21 22.81
CA ARG A 210 -1.20 17.52 22.59
C ARG A 210 -2.21 18.68 22.63
N ALA A 211 -3.43 18.49 22.12
CA ALA A 211 -4.50 19.50 22.16
C ALA A 211 -5.08 19.73 23.57
N ARG A 212 -4.81 18.86 24.54
CA ARG A 212 -5.20 19.03 25.96
C ARG A 212 -4.10 19.62 26.83
N THR A 213 -2.91 19.87 26.27
CA THR A 213 -1.74 20.40 26.99
C THR A 213 -1.28 21.77 26.46
N SER A 214 -2.10 22.39 25.60
CA SER A 214 -2.01 23.77 25.12
C SER A 214 -3.29 24.51 25.47
#